data_AF-A0A957T100-F1
#
_entry.id   AF-A0A957T100-F1
#
_cell.length_a   1.000
_cell.length_b   1.000
_cell.length_c   1.000
_cell.angle_alpha   90.00
_cell.angle_beta   90.00
_cell.angle_gamma   90.00
#
_symmetry.space_group_name_H-M   'P 1'
#
loop_
_entity.id
_entity.type
_entity.pdbx_description
1 polymer ?
#
loop_
_entity_poly.entity_id
_entity_poly.type
_entity_poly.pdbx_seq_one_letter_code
_entity_poly.pdbx_strand_id
1 'polypeptide(L)'
;IEYTRIAFDLNDIQSINYDASKPLTATDLRNEPETIRNVRLWDYRPLLQTYNQIQALRQYYEFTDIDVDRYMIDGDLRQVMLAARELAPERLNTNAQTWVNRKLVYT
;
A
#
# COMPACT_ATOMS: atom_id res chain seq x y z
N ILE A 1 8.68 28.24 17.99
CA ILE A 1 8.59 26.75 18.04
C ILE A 1 8.03 26.25 19.38
N GLU A 2 8.20 26.97 20.49
CA GLU A 2 7.68 26.59 21.82
C GLU A 2 6.17 26.26 21.85
N TYR A 3 5.30 27.17 21.38
CA TYR A 3 3.86 26.92 21.31
C TYR A 3 3.47 25.76 20.39
N THR A 4 4.27 25.47 19.36
CA THR A 4 4.09 24.30 18.49
C THR A 4 4.39 23.01 19.25
N ARG A 5 5.45 22.98 20.07
CA ARG A 5 5.77 21.80 20.90
C ARG A 5 4.72 21.54 21.97
N ILE A 6 4.16 22.59 22.58
CA ILE A 6 3.03 22.47 23.51
C ILE A 6 1.80 21.88 22.81
N ALA A 7 1.44 22.38 21.62
CA ALA A 7 0.26 21.93 20.90
C ALA A 7 0.29 20.44 20.50
N PHE A 8 1.50 19.90 20.28
CA PHE A 8 1.71 18.49 19.95
C PHE A 8 2.17 17.65 21.16
N ASP A 9 2.10 18.19 22.38
CA ASP A 9 2.53 17.54 23.62
C ASP A 9 3.98 17.03 23.60
N LEU A 10 4.85 17.73 22.87
CA LEU A 10 6.26 17.37 22.69
C LEU A 10 7.17 17.90 23.81
N ASN A 11 6.59 18.49 24.86
CA ASN A 11 7.35 19.02 25.99
C ASN A 11 7.68 17.95 27.04
N ASP A 12 6.92 16.85 27.08
CA ASP A 12 7.12 15.74 28.03
C ASP A 12 7.52 14.44 27.31
N ILE A 13 8.39 14.57 26.30
CA ILE A 13 8.89 13.41 25.55
C ILE A 13 10.19 12.90 26.13
N GLN A 14 10.25 11.58 26.33
CA GLN A 14 11.49 10.90 26.64
C GLN A 14 12.18 10.48 25.34
N SER A 15 13.32 11.11 25.03
CA SER A 15 14.17 10.64 23.93
C SER A 15 14.99 9.45 24.40
N ILE A 16 14.77 8.29 23.79
CA ILE A 16 15.51 7.06 24.05
C ILE A 16 16.45 6.82 22.87
N ASN A 17 17.74 6.75 23.15
CA ASN A 17 18.71 6.35 22.13
C ASN A 17 18.55 4.86 21.83
N TYR A 18 18.10 4.55 20.62
CA TYR A 18 18.02 3.19 20.12
C TYR A 18 19.27 2.86 19.32
N ASP A 19 20.12 1.99 19.86
CA ASP A 19 21.31 1.50 19.17
C ASP A 19 20.94 0.38 18.18
N ALA A 20 20.71 0.76 16.93
CA ALA A 20 20.38 -0.15 15.84
C ALA A 20 21.59 -0.98 15.33
N SER A 21 22.79 -0.83 15.92
CA SER A 21 24.00 -1.52 15.48
C SER A 21 24.14 -2.94 16.02
N LYS A 22 23.25 -3.37 16.92
CA LYS A 22 23.28 -4.73 17.46
C LYS A 22 23.04 -5.75 16.35
N PRO A 23 23.94 -6.75 16.17
CA PRO A 23 23.75 -7.78 15.17
C PRO A 23 22.54 -8.64 15.51
N LEU A 24 21.66 -8.85 14.52
CA LEU A 24 20.44 -9.63 14.66
C LEU A 24 20.78 -11.11 14.82
N THR A 25 20.27 -11.77 15.87
CA THR A 25 20.43 -13.20 16.07
C THR A 25 19.20 -13.98 15.61
N ALA A 26 19.38 -15.27 15.30
CA ALA A 26 18.25 -16.16 14.98
C ALA A 26 17.27 -16.33 16.16
N THR A 27 17.70 -16.05 17.39
CA THR A 27 16.82 -16.07 18.57
C THR A 27 15.95 -14.82 18.60
N ASP A 28 16.48 -13.65 18.25
CA ASP A 28 15.70 -12.41 18.17
C ASP A 28 14.56 -12.53 17.15
N LEU A 29 14.85 -13.14 15.98
CA LEU A 29 13.84 -13.41 14.95
C LEU A 29 12.73 -14.35 15.44
N ARG A 30 13.08 -15.36 16.25
CA ARG A 30 12.12 -16.33 16.79
C ARG A 30 11.27 -15.75 17.91
N ASN A 31 11.80 -14.75 18.64
CA ASN A 31 11.09 -14.06 19.71
C ASN A 31 10.10 -13.01 19.17
N GLU A 32 10.24 -12.59 17.91
CA GLU A 32 9.42 -11.53 17.29
C GLU A 32 8.62 -12.03 16.05
N PRO A 33 7.80 -13.09 16.18
CA PRO A 33 7.11 -13.69 15.04
C PRO A 33 6.11 -12.74 14.36
N GLU A 34 5.48 -11.82 15.10
CA GLU A 34 4.55 -10.83 14.52
C GLU A 34 5.24 -9.85 13.57
N THR A 35 6.41 -9.35 13.99
CA THR A 35 7.23 -8.43 13.20
C THR A 35 7.70 -9.09 11.91
N ILE A 36 8.14 -10.35 12.00
CA ILE A 36 8.61 -11.12 10.85
C ILE A 36 7.47 -11.49 9.91
N ARG A 37 6.29 -11.86 10.42
CA ARG A 37 5.10 -12.13 9.60
C ARG A 37 4.60 -10.90 8.84
N ASN A 38 4.86 -9.70 9.36
CA ASN A 38 4.39 -8.44 8.82
C ASN A 38 5.50 -7.61 8.14
N VAL A 39 6.64 -8.22 7.84
CA VAL A 39 7.69 -7.54 7.08
C VAL A 39 7.27 -7.38 5.63
N ARG A 40 7.53 -6.20 5.05
CA ARG A 40 7.24 -5.94 3.64
C ARG A 40 8.22 -6.70 2.75
N LEU A 41 7.73 -7.78 2.13
CA LEU A 41 8.49 -8.57 1.18
C LEU A 41 8.45 -8.00 -0.25
N TRP A 42 7.38 -7.31 -0.62
CA TRP A 42 7.16 -6.80 -1.97
C TRP A 42 7.34 -5.28 -2.06
N ASP A 43 7.90 -4.79 -3.17
CA ASP A 43 7.94 -3.36 -3.48
C ASP A 43 6.69 -2.97 -4.29
N TYR A 44 6.13 -1.80 -3.98
CA TYR A 44 4.88 -1.32 -4.57
C TYR A 44 5.01 -0.97 -6.06
N ARG A 45 6.19 -0.50 -6.50
CA ARG A 45 6.43 -0.06 -7.89
C ARG A 45 6.36 -1.22 -8.90
N PRO A 46 7.11 -2.34 -8.73
CA PRO A 46 7.00 -3.47 -9.64
C PRO A 46 5.63 -4.16 -9.52
N LEU A 47 4.97 -4.11 -8.37
CA LEU A 47 3.63 -4.66 -8.21
C LEU A 47 2.60 -3.86 -9.02
N LEU A 48 2.66 -2.53 -8.99
CA LEU A 48 1.82 -1.65 -9.81
C LEU A 48 1.99 -1.92 -11.31
N GLN A 49 3.24 -2.06 -11.76
CA GLN A 49 3.55 -2.42 -13.14
C GLN A 49 2.94 -3.78 -13.51
N THR A 50 3.09 -4.76 -12.62
CA THR A 50 2.56 -6.11 -12.81
C THR A 50 1.03 -6.11 -12.91
N TYR A 51 0.34 -5.36 -12.04
CA TYR A 51 -1.12 -5.27 -12.06
C TYR A 51 -1.64 -4.65 -13.36
N ASN A 52 -1.02 -3.56 -13.80
CA ASN A 52 -1.34 -2.92 -15.08
C ASN A 52 -1.00 -3.83 -16.29
N GLN A 53 0.05 -4.66 -16.20
CA GLN A 53 0.39 -5.62 -17.26
C GLN A 53 -0.60 -6.79 -17.32
N ILE A 54 -1.01 -7.36 -16.18
CA ILE A 54 -1.93 -8.50 -16.13
C ILE A 54 -3.35 -8.09 -16.58
N GLN A 55 -3.82 -6.90 -16.19
CA GLN A 55 -5.15 -6.42 -16.61
C GLN A 55 -5.14 -5.71 -17.97
N ALA A 56 -4.00 -5.62 -18.67
CA ALA A 56 -3.91 -5.02 -20.01
C ALA A 56 -4.87 -5.66 -21.03
N LEU A 57 -5.38 -6.87 -20.76
CA LEU A 57 -6.42 -7.51 -21.55
C LEU A 57 -7.74 -6.72 -21.60
N ARG A 58 -7.98 -5.80 -20.66
CA ARG A 58 -9.12 -4.89 -20.66
C ARG A 58 -8.60 -3.45 -20.63
N GLN A 59 -8.62 -2.79 -21.78
CA GLN A 59 -8.05 -1.46 -22.00
C GLN A 59 -8.63 -0.35 -21.10
N TYR A 60 -9.80 -0.57 -20.49
CA TYR A 60 -10.49 0.40 -19.64
C TYR A 60 -10.23 0.22 -18.14
N TYR A 61 -9.41 -0.75 -17.73
CA TYR A 61 -9.00 -0.87 -16.33
C TYR A 61 -7.59 -0.31 -16.12
N GLU A 62 -7.43 0.45 -15.04
CA GLU A 62 -6.16 1.01 -14.62
C GLU A 62 -6.00 0.84 -13.10
N PHE A 63 -4.76 0.66 -12.66
CA PHE A 63 -4.39 0.78 -11.26
C PHE A 63 -3.44 1.96 -11.15
N THR A 64 -3.79 2.90 -10.28
CA THR A 64 -3.09 4.18 -10.10
C THR A 64 -2.08 4.10 -8.97
N ASP A 65 -2.36 3.30 -7.94
CA ASP A 65 -1.52 3.13 -6.76
C ASP A 65 -1.64 1.73 -6.15
N ILE A 66 -0.69 1.41 -5.26
CA ILE A 66 -0.70 0.24 -4.39
C ILE A 66 -0.59 0.70 -2.93
N ASP A 67 -1.63 0.46 -2.17
CA ASP A 67 -1.64 0.68 -0.72
C ASP A 67 -1.01 -0.48 0.03
N VAL A 68 -0.26 -0.18 1.09
CA VAL A 68 0.32 -1.16 2.01
C VAL A 68 -0.32 -0.98 3.37
N ASP A 69 -1.10 -1.97 3.80
CA ASP A 69 -1.91 -1.86 5.01
C ASP A 69 -2.03 -3.22 5.72
N ARG A 70 -2.57 -3.25 6.94
CA ARG A 70 -2.66 -4.44 7.78
C ARG A 70 -4.11 -4.76 8.14
N TYR A 71 -4.51 -6.00 7.87
CA TYR A 71 -5.87 -6.48 8.15
C TYR A 71 -5.83 -7.75 8.99
N MET A 72 -6.91 -7.99 9.74
CA MET A 72 -7.14 -9.26 10.42
C MET A 72 -7.64 -10.29 9.40
N ILE A 73 -6.86 -11.34 9.16
CA ILE A 73 -7.18 -12.43 8.25
C ILE A 73 -7.06 -13.74 9.03
N ASP A 74 -8.16 -14.47 9.15
CA ASP A 74 -8.25 -15.73 9.93
C ASP A 74 -7.78 -15.60 11.39
N GLY A 75 -7.94 -14.41 11.99
CA GLY A 75 -7.52 -14.12 13.37
C GLY A 75 -6.06 -13.68 13.52
N ASP A 76 -5.28 -13.64 12.45
CA ASP A 76 -3.91 -13.11 12.44
C ASP A 76 -3.87 -11.72 11.80
N LEU A 77 -3.10 -10.79 12.37
CA LEU A 77 -2.80 -9.52 11.71
C LEU A 77 -1.80 -9.76 10.57
N ARG A 78 -2.19 -9.41 9.35
CA ARG A 78 -1.37 -9.60 8.15
C ARG A 78 -1.25 -8.32 7.34
N GLN A 79 -0.02 -8.01 6.96
CA GLN A 79 0.25 -6.98 5.96
C GLN A 79 -0.15 -7.48 4.58
N VAL A 80 -0.91 -6.66 3.87
CA VAL A 80 -1.36 -6.89 2.51
C VAL A 80 -1.00 -5.70 1.64
N MET A 81 -0.89 -5.94 0.35
CA MET A 81 -0.76 -4.90 -0.66
C MET A 81 -2.00 -4.96 -1.53
N LEU A 82 -2.70 -3.84 -1.64
CA LEU A 82 -4.00 -3.75 -2.28
C LEU A 82 -4.03 -2.57 -3.25
N ALA A 83 -4.88 -2.66 -4.27
CA ALA A 83 -5.02 -1.63 -5.28
C ALA A 83 -6.47 -1.56 -5.74
N ALA A 84 -7.01 -0.35 -5.77
CA ALA A 84 -8.31 -0.12 -6.39
C ALA A 84 -8.19 -0.30 -7.90
N ARG A 85 -9.14 -1.05 -8.48
CA ARG A 85 -9.29 -1.11 -9.93
C ARG A 85 -10.14 0.07 -10.35
N GLU A 86 -9.56 0.98 -11.11
CA GLU A 86 -10.25 2.15 -11.64
C GLU A 86 -10.67 1.93 -13.09
N LEU A 87 -11.73 2.64 -13.49
CA LEU A 87 -12.17 2.71 -14.87
C LEU A 87 -11.53 3.92 -15.54
N ALA A 88 -10.90 3.70 -16.70
CA ALA A 88 -10.29 4.72 -17.53
C ALA A 88 -10.91 4.72 -18.95
N PRO A 89 -12.16 5.20 -19.14
CA PRO A 89 -12.85 5.17 -20.43
C PRO A 89 -12.11 5.91 -21.56
N GLU A 90 -11.23 6.85 -21.22
CA GLU A 90 -10.33 7.56 -22.13
C GLU A 90 -9.25 6.68 -22.76
N ARG A 91 -8.97 5.50 -22.20
CA ARG A 91 -8.04 4.50 -22.77
C ARG A 91 -8.71 3.59 -23.80
N LEU A 92 -10.03 3.68 -23.96
CA LEU A 92 -10.75 3.03 -25.05
C LEU A 92 -10.38 3.67 -26.39
N ASN A 93 -10.32 2.87 -27.46
CA ASN A 93 -10.20 3.38 -28.82
C ASN A 93 -11.27 4.45 -29.12
N THR A 94 -10.94 5.45 -29.94
CA THR A 94 -11.83 6.59 -30.24
C THR A 94 -13.25 6.18 -30.65
N ASN A 95 -13.36 5.13 -31.47
CA ASN A 95 -14.66 4.60 -31.93
C ASN A 95 -15.50 3.97 -30.80
N ALA A 96 -14.86 3.53 -29.72
CA ALA A 96 -15.47 2.95 -28.54
C ALA A 96 -15.71 3.99 -27.41
N GLN A 97 -15.26 5.24 -27.56
CA GLN A 97 -15.55 6.34 -26.62
C GLN A 97 -16.94 6.96 -26.85
N THR A 98 -17.95 6.12 -27.09
CA THR A 98 -19.33 6.58 -27.29
C THR A 98 -19.89 7.12 -25.98
N TRP A 99 -20.91 7.99 -26.07
CA TRP A 99 -21.61 8.51 -24.89
C TRP A 99 -22.15 7.36 -24.01
N VAL A 100 -22.71 6.31 -24.64
CA VAL A 100 -23.21 5.11 -23.95
C VAL A 100 -22.11 4.44 -23.15
N ASN A 101 -20.93 4.22 -23.74
CA ASN A 101 -19.84 3.58 -23.02
C ASN A 101 -19.35 4.43 -21.84
N ARG A 102 -19.26 5.76 -22.02
CA ARG A 102 -18.79 6.69 -20.98
C ARG A 102 -19.80 6.97 -19.86
N LYS A 103 -21.10 6.74 -20.09
CA LYS A 103 -22.16 7.18 -19.17
C LYS A 103 -23.11 6.09 -18.69
N LEU A 104 -23.10 4.91 -19.33
CA LEU A 104 -24.01 3.81 -18.99
C LEU A 104 -23.29 2.47 -18.77
N VAL A 105 -22.15 2.23 -19.43
CA VAL A 105 -21.44 0.94 -19.34
C VAL A 105 -20.26 1.00 -18.37
N TYR A 106 -19.49 2.09 -18.40
CA TYR A 106 -18.31 2.30 -17.56
C TYR A 106 -18.53 3.50 -16.62
N THR A 107 -19.46 3.35 -15.68
CA THR A 107 -19.73 4.29 -14.56
C THR A 107 -19.59 3.58 -13.23
#